data_AF-A0A954TNY6-F1
#
_entry.id   AF-A0A954TNY6-F1
#
_cell.length_a   1.000
_cell.length_b   1.000
_cell.length_c   1.000
_cell.angle_alpha   90.00
_cell.angle_beta   90.00
_cell.angle_gamma   90.00
#
_symmetry.space_group_name_H-M   'P 1'
#
loop_
_entity.id
_entity.type
_entity.pdbx_description
1 polymer ?
#
loop_
_entity_poly.entity_id
_entity_poly.type
_entity_poly.pdbx_seq_one_letter_code
_entity_poly.pdbx_strand_id
1 'polypeptide(L)'
;MSTDETPYICECDFCEQGLLRFRSCPECEAICAVCDECELIWEDVAEVSDDPSVKAASAYPRCPVCGAKEKGWPALDFEEIQDAELEDYISEDSV
;
A
#
# COMPACT_ATOMS: atom_id res chain seq x y z
N MET A 1 19.39 12.74 11.40
CA MET A 1 18.13 13.21 10.80
C MET A 1 17.45 11.92 10.42
N SER A 2 16.59 11.40 11.29
CA SER A 2 15.99 10.08 11.09
C SER A 2 15.01 10.23 9.94
N THR A 3 15.43 9.80 8.77
CA THR A 3 14.59 9.67 7.60
C THR A 3 13.55 8.61 7.95
N ASP A 4 12.34 9.06 8.21
CA ASP A 4 11.15 8.21 8.32
C ASP A 4 10.82 7.74 6.90
N GLU A 5 11.72 6.94 6.32
CA GLU A 5 11.60 6.35 4.99
C GLU A 5 10.68 5.15 5.11
N THR A 6 9.38 5.45 5.28
CA THR A 6 8.36 4.39 5.21
C THR A 6 8.43 3.79 3.81
N PRO A 7 8.63 2.48 3.67
CA PRO A 7 8.79 1.82 2.38
C PRO A 7 7.56 2.06 1.50
N TYR A 8 7.83 2.31 0.22
CA TYR A 8 6.81 2.51 -0.80
C TYR A 8 6.99 1.50 -1.93
N ILE A 9 5.89 1.18 -2.60
CA ILE A 9 5.84 0.19 -3.70
C ILE A 9 6.31 0.87 -4.98
N CYS A 10 5.54 1.85 -5.43
CA CYS A 10 5.77 2.58 -6.65
C CYS A 10 5.00 3.91 -6.61
N GLU A 11 5.20 4.74 -7.62
CA GLU A 11 4.39 5.94 -7.85
C GLU A 11 3.00 5.55 -8.34
N CYS A 12 1.97 6.26 -7.87
CA CYS A 12 0.61 5.99 -8.27
C CYS A 12 0.36 6.48 -9.70
N ASP A 13 0.21 5.57 -10.66
CA ASP A 13 -0.08 5.88 -12.08
C ASP A 13 -1.41 6.63 -12.28
N PHE A 14 -2.34 6.50 -11.32
CA PHE A 14 -3.65 7.16 -11.42
C PHE A 14 -3.59 8.67 -11.20
N CYS A 15 -2.80 9.12 -10.22
CA CYS A 15 -2.68 10.54 -9.86
C CYS A 15 -1.33 11.15 -10.21
N GLU A 16 -0.35 10.30 -10.56
CA GLU A 16 1.02 10.63 -10.93
C GLU A 16 1.73 11.55 -9.93
N GLN A 17 1.29 11.53 -8.67
CA GLN A 17 1.73 12.46 -7.62
C GLN A 17 1.94 11.77 -6.28
N GLY A 18 1.08 10.81 -5.91
CA GLY A 18 1.17 10.09 -4.65
C GLY A 18 1.99 8.81 -4.76
N LEU A 19 2.56 8.38 -3.64
CA LEU A 19 3.24 7.11 -3.52
C LEU A 19 2.27 6.05 -3.00
N LEU A 20 2.43 4.81 -3.48
CA LEU A 20 1.70 3.65 -2.99
C LEU A 20 2.44 3.07 -1.78
N ARG A 21 1.75 2.98 -0.65
CA ARG A 21 2.31 2.42 0.59
C ARG A 21 1.52 1.21 1.04
N PHE A 22 2.20 0.27 1.70
CA PHE A 22 1.57 -0.86 2.33
C PHE A 22 0.80 -0.40 3.57
N ARG A 23 -0.48 -0.76 3.62
CA ARG A 23 -1.35 -0.54 4.77
C ARG A 23 -2.05 -1.84 5.12
N SER A 24 -2.11 -2.18 6.40
CA SER A 24 -2.89 -3.34 6.86
C SER A 24 -4.26 -2.89 7.37
N CYS A 25 -5.29 -3.68 7.05
CA CYS A 25 -6.61 -3.46 7.58
C CYS A 25 -6.65 -3.95 9.05
N PRO A 26 -7.02 -3.11 10.03
CA PRO A 26 -7.05 -3.53 11.44
C PRO A 26 -8.13 -4.57 11.77
N GLU A 27 -9.12 -4.75 10.89
CA GLU A 27 -10.24 -5.67 11.12
C GLU A 27 -9.99 -7.09 10.60
N CYS A 28 -9.32 -7.21 9.45
CA CYS A 28 -9.07 -8.49 8.80
C CYS A 28 -7.60 -8.78 8.51
N GLU A 29 -6.70 -7.89 8.95
CA GLU A 29 -5.24 -7.97 8.79
C GLU A 29 -4.80 -8.06 7.32
N ALA A 30 -5.69 -7.78 6.38
CA ALA A 30 -5.38 -7.78 4.96
C ALA A 30 -4.43 -6.62 4.62
N ILE A 31 -3.33 -6.94 3.96
CA ILE A 31 -2.36 -5.96 3.48
C ILE A 31 -2.81 -5.47 2.12
N CYS A 32 -2.87 -4.16 1.94
CA CYS A 32 -3.27 -3.52 0.68
C CYS A 32 -2.31 -2.38 0.36
N ALA A 33 -2.13 -2.07 -0.92
CA ALA A 33 -1.46 -0.83 -1.32
C ALA A 33 -2.46 0.31 -1.27
N VAL A 34 -2.07 1.43 -0.65
CA VAL A 34 -2.88 2.63 -0.58
C VAL A 34 -2.07 3.83 -1.04
N CYS A 35 -2.63 4.63 -1.93
CA CYS A 35 -2.01 5.88 -2.35
C CYS A 35 -2.26 6.97 -1.31
N ASP A 36 -1.20 7.69 -0.89
CA ASP A 36 -1.31 8.77 0.10
C ASP A 36 -2.05 10.02 -0.43
N GLU A 37 -2.12 10.22 -1.75
CA GLU A 37 -2.74 11.42 -2.35
C GLU A 37 -4.19 11.16 -2.80
N CYS A 38 -4.42 10.13 -3.62
CA CYS A 38 -5.73 9.86 -4.21
C CYS A 38 -6.57 8.88 -3.38
N GLU A 39 -6.02 8.35 -2.28
CA GLU A 39 -6.72 7.47 -1.35
C GLU A 39 -7.30 6.20 -2.03
N LEU A 40 -6.74 5.79 -3.17
CA LEU A 40 -7.11 4.54 -3.85
C LEU A 40 -6.45 3.34 -3.16
N ILE A 41 -7.14 2.20 -3.16
CA ILE A 41 -6.69 0.95 -2.55
C ILE A 41 -6.60 -0.16 -3.59
N TRP A 42 -5.48 -0.88 -3.60
CA TRP A 42 -5.27 -2.10 -4.35
C TRP A 42 -5.19 -3.28 -3.39
N GLU A 43 -6.01 -4.30 -3.64
CA GLU A 43 -6.03 -5.52 -2.85
C GLU A 43 -4.74 -6.32 -3.05
N ASP A 44 -4.30 -6.44 -4.30
CA ASP A 44 -3.12 -7.21 -4.66
C ASP A 44 -1.94 -6.27 -4.95
N VAL A 45 -0.99 -6.27 -4.02
CA VAL A 45 0.23 -5.45 -4.08
C VAL A 45 1.18 -5.93 -5.17
N ALA A 46 1.13 -7.22 -5.52
CA ALA A 46 1.94 -7.77 -6.60
C ALA A 46 1.44 -7.28 -7.96
N GLU A 47 0.12 -7.24 -8.15
CA GLU A 47 -0.46 -6.73 -9.40
C GLU A 47 -0.12 -5.26 -9.64
N VAL A 48 -0.15 -4.41 -8.62
CA VAL A 48 0.18 -2.98 -8.78
C VAL A 48 1.69 -2.73 -8.91
N SER A 49 2.51 -3.61 -8.35
CA SER A 49 3.97 -3.56 -8.53
C SER A 49 4.37 -3.96 -9.96
N ASP A 50 3.76 -5.01 -10.52
CA ASP A 50 4.00 -5.47 -11.89
C ASP A 50 3.38 -4.53 -12.94
N ASP A 51 2.13 -4.09 -12.73
CA ASP A 51 1.41 -3.17 -13.60
C ASP A 51 0.71 -2.07 -12.79
N PRO A 52 1.31 -0.86 -12.67
CA PRO A 52 0.73 0.21 -11.88
C PRO A 52 -0.54 0.81 -12.50
N SER A 53 -0.88 0.44 -13.75
CA SER A 53 -2.11 0.83 -14.44
C SER A 53 -3.32 -0.03 -14.04
N VAL A 54 -3.10 -1.08 -13.24
CA VAL A 54 -4.17 -1.92 -12.70
C VAL A 54 -5.17 -1.08 -11.91
N LYS A 55 -6.46 -1.43 -12.04
CA LYS A 55 -7.52 -0.65 -11.40
C LYS A 55 -7.50 -0.87 -9.89
N ALA A 56 -7.59 0.23 -9.16
CA ALA A 56 -7.84 0.19 -7.72
C ALA A 56 -9.07 -0.65 -7.40
N ALA A 57 -8.93 -1.57 -6.45
CA ALA A 57 -10.00 -2.44 -5.99
C ALA A 57 -11.08 -1.66 -5.21
N SER A 58 -10.66 -0.63 -4.47
CA SER A 58 -11.55 0.21 -3.66
C SER A 58 -10.96 1.60 -3.44
N ALA A 59 -11.74 2.47 -2.80
CA ALA A 59 -11.26 3.75 -2.30
C ALA A 59 -11.27 3.73 -0.77
N TYR A 60 -10.21 4.24 -0.18
CA TYR A 60 -10.04 4.39 1.25
C TYR A 60 -11.16 5.28 1.83
N PRO A 61 -11.67 4.98 3.05
CA PRO A 61 -11.22 3.95 4.00
C PRO A 61 -11.84 2.56 3.82
N ARG A 62 -12.43 2.23 2.67
CA ARG A 62 -13.14 0.96 2.51
C ARG A 62 -12.22 -0.18 2.09
N CYS A 63 -12.07 -1.18 2.95
CA CYS A 63 -11.32 -2.39 2.64
C CYS A 63 -11.98 -3.18 1.50
N PRO A 64 -11.23 -3.57 0.44
CA PRO A 64 -11.75 -4.42 -0.63
C PRO A 64 -12.04 -5.85 -0.13
N VAL A 65 -11.24 -6.38 0.80
CA VAL A 65 -11.33 -7.76 1.30
C VAL A 65 -12.52 -7.97 2.24
N CYS A 66 -12.57 -7.23 3.35
CA CYS A 66 -13.60 -7.42 4.38
C CYS A 66 -14.74 -6.39 4.31
N GLY A 67 -14.57 -5.30 3.56
CA GLY A 67 -15.56 -4.22 3.49
C GLY A 67 -15.58 -3.27 4.69
N ALA A 68 -14.66 -3.40 5.65
CA ALA A 68 -14.50 -2.47 6.77
C ALA A 68 -14.27 -1.04 6.28
N LYS A 69 -14.75 -0.06 7.03
CA LYS A 69 -14.63 1.38 6.71
C LYS A 69 -13.88 2.14 7.80
N GLU A 70 -12.89 1.47 8.39
CA GLU A 70 -12.06 2.00 9.46
C GLU A 70 -11.12 3.08 8.92
N LYS A 71 -11.09 4.23 9.58
CA LYS A 71 -10.13 5.30 9.27
C LYS A 71 -8.89 5.11 10.15
N GLY A 72 -7.72 5.13 9.53
CA GLY A 72 -6.42 5.11 10.17
C GLY A 72 -5.72 3.77 10.04
N TRP A 73 -5.60 3.24 8.82
CA TRP A 73 -4.90 1.98 8.63
C TRP A 73 -3.40 2.18 8.92
N PRO A 74 -2.81 1.35 9.80
CA PRO A 74 -1.37 1.42 10.05
C PRO A 74 -0.61 1.16 8.76
N ALA A 75 0.45 1.94 8.54
CA ALA A 75 1.43 1.65 7.49
C ALA A 75 2.34 0.54 7.99
N LEU A 76 2.63 -0.42 7.12
CA LEU A 76 3.60 -1.46 7.45
C LEU A 76 4.99 -0.84 7.41
N ASP A 77 5.78 -1.18 8.43
CA ASP A 77 7.20 -0.93 8.44
C ASP A 77 7.97 -2.05 7.71
N PHE A 78 9.28 -1.86 7.56
CA PHE A 78 10.14 -2.80 6.85
C PHE A 78 10.19 -4.19 7.52
N GLU A 79 9.99 -4.27 8.84
CA GLU A 79 9.96 -5.56 9.55
C GLU A 79 8.66 -6.31 9.22
N GLU A 80 7.51 -5.62 9.23
CA GLU A 80 6.23 -6.22 8.84
C GLU A 80 6.19 -6.64 7.36
N ILE A 81 6.82 -5.87 6.47
CA ILE A 81 6.92 -6.21 5.04
C ILE A 81 7.75 -7.47 4.83
N GLN A 82 8.89 -7.61 5.52
CA GLN A 82 9.70 -8.84 5.46
C GLN A 82 8.93 -10.04 6.02
N ASP A 83 8.23 -9.88 7.15
CA ASP A 83 7.44 -10.98 7.74
C ASP A 83 6.32 -11.44 6.81
N ALA A 84 5.74 -10.51 6.04
CA ALA A 84 4.75 -10.78 5.01
C ALA A 84 5.32 -11.25 3.67
N GLU A 85 6.64 -11.40 3.54
CA GLU A 85 7.34 -11.75 2.29
C GLU A 85 7.06 -10.76 1.13
N LEU A 86 6.85 -9.48 1.46
CA LEU A 86 6.49 -8.41 0.51
C LEU A 86 7.68 -7.52 0.11
N GLU A 87 8.88 -7.84 0.58
CA GLU A 87 10.10 -7.07 0.32
C GLU A 87 10.49 -7.00 -1.16
N ASP A 88 10.03 -7.93 -2.00
CA ASP A 88 10.30 -7.91 -3.45
C ASP A 88 9.50 -6.82 -4.17
N TYR A 89 8.44 -6.31 -3.55
CA TYR A 89 7.53 -5.31 -4.12
C TYR A 89 7.84 -3.87 -3.67
N ILE A 90 8.73 -3.66 -2.71
CA ILE A 90 9.19 -2.31 -2.36
C ILE A 90 10.14 -1.81 -3.45
N SER A 91 10.07 -0.53 -3.78
CA SER A 91 11.02 0.07 -4.72
C SER A 91 12.45 0.01 -4.16
N GLU A 92 13.40 -0.48 -4.97
CA GLU A 92 14.84 -0.58 -4.61
C GLU A 92 15.48 0.76 -4.21
N ASP A 93 14.83 1.89 -4.51
CA ASP A 93 15.29 3.24 -4.13
C ASP A 93 14.99 3.57 -2.64
N SER A 94 14.31 2.68 -1.91
CA SER A 94 14.00 2.83 -0.47
C SER A 94 15.02 2.16 0.47
N VAL A 95 16.17 1.69 -0.04
CA VAL A 95 17.16 0.87 0.70
C VAL A 95 18.49 1.60 0.94
#